data_AF-A0AA50DFK5-F1
#
_entry.id   AF-A0AA50DFK5-F1
#
_cell.length_a   1.000
_cell.length_b   1.000
_cell.length_c   1.000
_cell.angle_alpha   90.00
_cell.angle_beta   90.00
_cell.angle_gamma   90.00
#
_symmetry.space_group_name_H-M   'P 1'
#
loop_
_entity.id
_entity.type
_entity.pdbx_description
1 polymer ?
#
loop_
_entity_poly.entity_id
_entity_poly.type
_entity_poly.pdbx_seq_one_letter_code
_entity_poly.pdbx_strand_id
1 'polypeptide(L)'
;MMADYALIKDGMVQNVVVWDGEGNLFEGFDTYEIQDGDIVGLGYSVTGSAGKYKFKAPVVVVDPEELAGQNLATAQSEYDRASKNISDLNDQIADEDYSGTTEEIVKKKQVTWTSYRKSLRAYIANNDGSVSLPSSPEV
;
A
#
# COMPACT_ATOMS: atom_id res chain seq x y z
N MET A 1 0.21 15.67 33.77
CA MET A 1 0.64 16.03 32.39
C MET A 1 -0.21 15.17 31.47
N MET A 2 -0.82 15.72 30.42
CA MET A 2 -1.65 14.92 29.51
C MET A 2 -0.74 14.06 28.62
N ALA A 3 -1.04 12.77 28.52
CA ALA A 3 -0.36 11.81 27.65
C ALA A 3 -1.38 10.86 27.01
N ASP A 4 -0.97 10.15 25.97
CA ASP A 4 -1.78 9.11 25.35
C ASP A 4 -1.67 7.81 26.14
N TYR A 5 -2.82 7.22 26.48
CA TYR A 5 -2.93 5.96 27.20
C TYR A 5 -3.68 4.94 26.37
N ALA A 6 -3.09 3.75 26.21
CA ALA A 6 -3.78 2.58 25.69
C ALA A 6 -4.64 1.94 26.79
N LEU A 7 -5.92 1.73 26.50
CA LEU A 7 -6.84 0.97 27.34
C LEU A 7 -6.86 -0.48 26.86
N ILE A 8 -6.39 -1.39 27.69
CA ILE A 8 -6.15 -2.78 27.34
C ILE A 8 -7.14 -3.67 28.09
N LYS A 9 -7.81 -4.57 27.36
CA LYS A 9 -8.69 -5.58 27.94
C LYS A 9 -8.70 -6.82 27.08
N ASP A 10 -8.74 -7.99 27.72
CA ASP A 10 -8.77 -9.30 27.06
C ASP A 10 -7.60 -9.49 26.07
N GLY A 11 -6.43 -8.94 26.40
CA GLY A 11 -5.22 -9.03 25.59
C GLY A 11 -5.25 -8.17 24.32
N MET A 12 -6.11 -7.14 24.24
CA MET A 12 -6.18 -6.21 23.12
C MET A 12 -6.31 -4.76 23.59
N VAL A 13 -5.79 -3.83 22.79
CA VAL A 13 -6.04 -2.40 22.93
C VAL A 13 -7.45 -2.10 22.43
N GLN A 14 -8.34 -1.70 23.34
CA GLN A 14 -9.74 -1.38 23.07
C GLN A 14 -9.96 0.12 22.80
N ASN A 15 -9.04 0.98 23.23
CA ASN A 15 -9.06 2.40 22.91
C ASN A 15 -7.70 3.05 23.18
N VAL A 16 -7.49 4.25 22.64
CA VAL A 16 -6.41 5.17 23.03
C VAL A 16 -7.04 6.48 23.45
N VAL A 17 -6.67 6.97 24.62
CA VAL A 17 -7.26 8.18 25.23
C VAL A 17 -6.18 9.15 25.67
N VAL A 18 -6.46 10.45 25.59
CA VAL A 18 -5.63 11.47 26.22
C VAL A 18 -6.06 11.59 27.68
N TRP A 19 -5.14 11.35 28.60
CA TRP A 19 -5.42 11.36 30.04
C TRP A 19 -4.21 11.87 30.83
N ASP A 20 -4.43 12.39 32.03
CA ASP A 20 -3.38 12.88 32.92
C ASP A 20 -2.74 11.78 33.80
N GLY A 21 -3.27 10.56 33.73
CA GLY A 21 -2.82 9.41 34.52
C GLY A 21 -3.34 9.40 35.96
N GLU A 22 -4.20 10.35 36.34
CA GLU A 22 -4.69 10.49 37.71
C GLU A 22 -6.12 9.96 37.90
N GLY A 23 -6.32 9.23 39.00
CA GLY A 23 -7.60 8.60 39.34
C GLY A 23 -7.79 7.21 38.72
N ASN A 24 -8.95 6.61 38.99
CA ASN A 24 -9.33 5.32 38.42
C ASN A 24 -10.58 5.51 37.53
N LEU A 25 -10.37 6.03 36.32
CA LEU A 25 -11.45 6.35 35.38
C LEU A 25 -11.87 5.17 34.49
N PHE A 26 -10.98 4.17 34.34
CA PHE A 26 -11.14 3.09 33.38
C PHE A 26 -11.17 1.73 34.07
N GLU A 27 -12.14 1.55 34.98
CA GLU A 27 -12.28 0.29 35.72
C GLU A 27 -12.45 -0.91 34.76
N GLY A 28 -11.70 -1.97 35.03
CA GLY A 28 -11.71 -3.19 34.20
C GLY A 28 -10.84 -3.11 32.94
N PHE A 29 -10.02 -2.06 32.80
CA PHE A 29 -8.96 -1.97 31.79
C PHE A 29 -7.59 -1.88 32.47
N ASP A 30 -6.59 -2.50 31.84
CA ASP A 30 -5.20 -2.17 32.10
C ASP A 30 -4.84 -0.91 31.31
N THR A 31 -4.22 0.07 31.96
CA THR A 31 -3.79 1.32 31.32
C THR A 31 -2.30 1.29 31.05
N TYR A 32 -1.89 1.69 29.85
CA TYR A 32 -0.48 1.83 29.47
C TYR A 32 -0.23 3.21 28.88
N GLU A 33 0.66 4.00 29.49
CA GLU A 33 1.11 5.28 28.95
C GLU A 33 2.01 5.03 27.74
N ILE A 34 1.57 5.48 26.56
CA ILE A 34 2.26 5.28 25.29
C ILE A 34 3.51 6.17 25.29
N GLN A 35 4.69 5.53 25.21
CA GLN A 35 5.97 6.24 25.21
C GLN A 35 6.36 6.67 23.80
N ASP A 36 7.27 7.64 23.70
CA ASP A 36 7.80 8.07 22.40
C ASP A 36 8.49 6.89 21.68
N GLY A 37 8.08 6.65 20.43
CA GLY A 37 8.52 5.50 19.62
C GLY A 37 7.66 4.24 19.75
N ASP A 38 6.71 4.17 20.68
CA ASP A 38 5.74 3.09 20.72
C ASP A 38 4.73 3.21 19.56
N ILE A 39 4.48 2.09 18.86
CA ILE A 39 3.43 2.01 17.84
C ILE A 39 2.28 1.19 18.44
N VAL A 40 1.26 1.90 18.93
CA VAL A 40 0.08 1.31 19.58
C VAL A 40 -1.17 1.94 18.99
N GLY A 41 -2.18 1.13 18.75
CA GLY A 41 -3.46 1.60 18.25
C GLY A 41 -4.59 0.65 18.61
N LEU A 42 -5.81 1.06 18.27
CA LEU A 42 -7.01 0.25 18.46
C LEU A 42 -6.86 -1.13 17.77
N GLY A 43 -7.28 -2.18 18.44
CA GLY A 43 -7.25 -3.55 17.93
C GLY A 43 -5.86 -4.20 17.93
N TYR A 44 -4.82 -3.54 18.45
CA TYR A 44 -3.52 -4.16 18.62
C TYR A 44 -3.62 -5.27 19.67
N SER A 45 -3.10 -6.45 19.33
CA SER A 45 -2.95 -7.53 20.28
C SER A 45 -1.79 -7.24 21.24
N VAL A 46 -1.99 -7.58 22.50
CA VAL A 46 -1.07 -7.29 23.59
C VAL A 46 -0.56 -8.60 24.17
N THR A 47 0.75 -8.71 24.31
CA THR A 47 1.40 -9.80 25.04
C THR A 47 2.33 -9.23 26.10
N GLY A 48 2.59 -10.00 27.16
CA GLY A 48 3.36 -9.55 28.32
C GLY A 48 2.49 -9.17 29.50
N SER A 49 3.04 -8.37 30.41
CA SER A 49 2.39 -7.96 31.66
C SER A 49 2.54 -6.45 31.84
N ALA A 50 1.75 -5.87 32.75
CA ALA A 50 1.76 -4.44 33.07
C ALA A 50 3.18 -3.85 33.10
N GLY A 51 3.41 -2.81 32.29
CA GLY A 51 4.70 -2.12 32.14
C GLY A 51 5.71 -2.77 31.19
N LYS A 52 5.43 -3.94 30.60
CA LYS A 52 6.27 -4.63 29.61
C LYS A 52 5.43 -5.19 28.46
N TYR A 53 4.50 -4.40 27.96
CA TYR A 53 3.65 -4.81 26.86
C TYR A 53 4.41 -4.84 25.53
N LYS A 54 4.14 -5.89 24.75
CA LYS A 54 4.49 -5.93 23.34
C LYS A 54 3.21 -5.89 22.54
N PHE A 55 3.12 -4.88 21.69
CA PHE A 55 1.97 -4.64 20.85
C PHE A 55 2.23 -5.21 19.46
N LYS A 56 1.23 -5.90 18.92
CA LYS A 56 1.24 -6.40 17.54
C LYS A 56 0.00 -5.88 16.85
N ALA A 57 0.23 -5.12 15.77
CA ALA A 57 -0.83 -4.56 14.94
C ALA A 57 -1.76 -5.68 14.43
N PRO A 58 -3.08 -5.40 14.32
CA PRO A 58 -3.99 -6.32 13.67
C PRO A 58 -3.53 -6.54 12.22
N VAL A 59 -3.58 -7.79 11.76
CA VAL A 59 -3.33 -8.10 10.36
C VAL A 59 -4.60 -7.77 9.60
N VAL A 60 -4.54 -6.75 8.73
CA VAL A 60 -5.61 -6.50 7.75
C VAL A 60 -5.55 -7.63 6.74
N VAL A 61 -6.49 -8.57 6.83
CA VAL A 61 -6.66 -9.62 5.83
C VAL A 61 -7.44 -8.99 4.69
N VAL A 62 -6.75 -8.57 3.64
CA VAL A 62 -7.42 -8.25 2.37
C VAL A 62 -7.95 -9.57 1.83
N ASP A 63 -9.25 -9.63 1.54
CA ASP A 63 -9.87 -10.79 0.92
C ASP A 63 -9.14 -11.09 -0.41
N PRO A 64 -8.67 -12.33 -0.65
CA PRO A 64 -8.07 -12.71 -1.93
C PRO A 64 -8.90 -12.31 -3.16
N GLU A 65 -10.24 -12.32 -3.06
CA GLU A 65 -11.12 -11.89 -4.15
C GLU A 65 -11.05 -10.38 -4.36
N GLU A 66 -11.02 -9.59 -3.28
CA GLU A 66 -10.87 -8.13 -3.35
C GLU A 66 -9.51 -7.75 -3.93
N LEU A 67 -8.43 -8.42 -3.50
CA LEU A 67 -7.10 -8.22 -4.04
C LEU A 67 -7.02 -8.54 -5.54
N ALA A 68 -7.64 -9.64 -5.96
CA ALA A 68 -7.73 -10.01 -7.37
C ALA A 68 -8.47 -8.94 -8.20
N GLY A 69 -9.59 -8.44 -7.68
CA GLY A 69 -10.33 -7.34 -8.31
C GLY A 69 -9.52 -6.06 -8.42
N GLN A 70 -8.80 -5.68 -7.36
CA GLN A 70 -7.89 -4.52 -7.35
C GLN A 70 -6.80 -4.67 -8.40
N ASN A 71 -6.15 -5.84 -8.47
CA ASN A 71 -5.10 -6.09 -9.45
C ASN A 71 -5.62 -6.01 -10.89
N LEU A 72 -6.80 -6.56 -11.19
CA LEU A 72 -7.39 -6.45 -12.54
C LEU A 72 -7.71 -4.98 -12.90
N ALA A 73 -8.24 -4.21 -11.95
CA ALA A 73 -8.51 -2.79 -12.16
C ALA A 73 -7.22 -1.98 -12.39
N THR A 74 -6.17 -2.24 -11.60
CA THR A 74 -4.86 -1.62 -11.80
C THR A 74 -4.24 -2.04 -13.13
N ALA A 75 -4.32 -3.31 -13.50
CA ALA A 75 -3.81 -3.80 -14.79
C ALA A 75 -4.46 -3.08 -15.97
N GLN A 76 -5.78 -2.83 -15.92
CA GLN A 76 -6.48 -2.07 -16.96
C GLN A 76 -6.02 -0.61 -17.01
N SER A 77 -5.87 0.04 -15.86
CA SER A 77 -5.38 1.42 -15.78
C SER A 77 -3.95 1.55 -16.34
N GLU A 78 -3.09 0.59 -16.03
CA GLU A 78 -1.73 0.51 -16.54
C GLU A 78 -1.69 0.20 -18.05
N TYR A 79 -2.64 -0.59 -18.56
CA TYR A 79 -2.76 -0.86 -19.99
C TYR A 79 -3.11 0.41 -20.77
N ASP A 80 -4.03 1.22 -20.23
CA ASP A 80 -4.43 2.49 -20.81
C ASP A 80 -3.27 3.49 -20.77
N ARG A 81 -2.55 3.56 -19.63
CA ARG A 81 -1.34 4.39 -19.49
C ARG A 81 -0.26 3.98 -20.50
N ALA A 82 0.00 2.68 -20.65
CA ALA A 82 0.97 2.18 -21.60
C ALA A 82 0.57 2.50 -23.04
N SER A 83 -0.72 2.39 -23.37
CA SER A 83 -1.24 2.73 -24.69
C SER A 83 -1.06 4.22 -25.01
N LYS A 84 -1.31 5.11 -24.04
CA LYS A 84 -1.05 6.55 -24.19
C LYS A 84 0.43 6.82 -24.44
N ASN A 85 1.32 6.28 -23.61
CA ASN A 85 2.77 6.47 -23.78
C ASN A 85 3.27 5.99 -25.15
N ILE A 86 2.75 4.85 -25.64
CA ILE A 86 3.10 4.37 -26.97
C ILE A 86 2.62 5.33 -28.05
N SER A 87 1.42 5.92 -27.92
CA SER A 87 0.93 6.94 -28.86
C SER A 87 1.83 8.17 -28.84
N ASP A 88 2.13 8.72 -27.66
CA ASP A 88 2.98 9.90 -27.52
C ASP A 88 4.39 9.66 -28.15
N LEU A 89 4.96 8.46 -27.95
CA LEU A 89 6.25 8.07 -28.55
C LEU A 89 6.17 7.87 -30.07
N ASN A 90 5.03 7.39 -30.59
CA ASN A 90 4.81 7.30 -32.04
C ASN A 90 4.78 8.69 -32.68
N ASP A 91 4.05 9.61 -32.07
CA ASP A 91 3.94 11.00 -32.54
C ASP A 91 5.32 11.67 -32.51
N GLN A 92 6.07 11.49 -31.42
CA GLN A 92 7.45 11.98 -31.30
C GLN A 92 8.37 11.47 -32.42
N ILE A 93 8.27 10.18 -32.77
CA ILE A 93 9.06 9.58 -33.87
C ILE A 93 8.63 10.15 -35.21
N ALA A 94 7.31 10.32 -35.43
CA ALA A 94 6.76 10.81 -36.69
C ALA A 94 7.12 12.27 -36.97
N ASP A 95 7.16 13.09 -35.91
CA ASP A 95 7.54 14.50 -35.98
C ASP A 95 9.06 14.72 -35.95
N GLU A 96 9.85 13.65 -35.81
CA GLU A 96 11.30 13.68 -35.62
C GLU A 96 11.75 14.57 -34.43
N ASP A 97 10.89 14.73 -33.41
CA ASP A 97 11.17 15.58 -32.24
C ASP A 97 12.01 14.84 -31.20
N TYR A 98 13.32 14.86 -31.40
CA TYR A 98 14.28 14.27 -30.47
C TYR A 98 14.92 15.30 -29.54
N SER A 99 14.27 16.43 -29.31
CA SER A 99 14.77 17.48 -28.43
C SER A 99 15.07 16.93 -27.02
N GLY A 100 16.33 16.95 -26.60
CA GLY A 100 16.76 16.43 -25.30
C GLY A 100 16.86 14.90 -25.21
N THR A 101 16.77 14.18 -26.33
CA THR A 101 16.92 12.72 -26.40
C THR A 101 17.53 12.28 -27.74
N THR A 102 17.45 10.99 -28.09
CA THR A 102 17.83 10.46 -29.40
C THR A 102 16.72 9.54 -29.93
N GLU A 103 16.64 9.40 -31.25
CA GLU A 103 15.71 8.46 -31.89
C GLU A 103 15.84 7.04 -31.35
N GLU A 104 17.08 6.58 -31.11
CA GLU A 104 17.35 5.25 -30.55
C GLU A 104 16.74 5.09 -29.15
N ILE A 105 16.86 6.11 -28.29
CA ILE A 105 16.29 6.09 -26.94
C ILE A 105 14.76 6.07 -27.00
N VAL A 106 14.15 6.89 -27.86
CA VAL A 106 12.68 6.93 -28.03
C VAL A 106 12.15 5.59 -28.53
N LYS A 107 12.78 5.00 -29.55
CA LYS A 107 12.44 3.65 -30.05
C LYS A 107 12.62 2.57 -28.99
N LYS A 108 13.68 2.64 -28.18
CA LYS A 108 13.88 1.72 -27.07
C LYS A 108 12.77 1.85 -26.02
N LYS A 109 12.38 3.07 -25.64
CA LYS A 109 11.23 3.31 -24.74
C LYS A 109 9.94 2.74 -25.32
N GLN A 110 9.68 2.95 -26.61
CA GLN A 110 8.49 2.43 -27.30
C GLN A 110 8.43 0.90 -27.27
N VAL A 111 9.55 0.21 -27.49
CA VAL A 111 9.64 -1.26 -27.40
C VAL A 111 9.38 -1.75 -25.97
N THR A 112 9.94 -1.07 -24.97
CA THR A 112 9.71 -1.41 -23.54
C THR A 112 8.25 -1.26 -23.16
N TRP A 113 7.63 -0.11 -23.48
CA TRP A 113 6.19 0.11 -23.23
C TRP A 113 5.30 -0.87 -24.00
N THR A 114 5.67 -1.22 -25.24
CA THR A 114 4.93 -2.20 -26.03
C THR A 114 5.00 -3.60 -25.40
N SER A 115 6.16 -3.99 -24.88
CA SER A 115 6.33 -5.27 -24.18
C SER A 115 5.52 -5.29 -22.89
N TYR A 116 5.55 -4.20 -22.12
CA TYR A 116 4.75 -4.04 -20.91
C TYR A 116 3.25 -4.15 -21.18
N ARG A 117 2.74 -3.41 -22.17
CA ARG A 117 1.32 -3.49 -22.59
C ARG A 117 0.91 -4.90 -23.01
N LYS A 118 1.80 -5.66 -23.69
CA LYS A 118 1.53 -7.06 -24.05
C LYS A 118 1.41 -7.95 -22.82
N SER A 119 2.28 -7.79 -21.84
CA SER A 119 2.22 -8.53 -20.57
C SER A 119 0.94 -8.21 -19.80
N LEU A 120 0.53 -6.94 -19.73
CA LEU A 120 -0.74 -6.53 -19.12
C LEU A 120 -1.94 -7.13 -19.83
N ARG A 121 -1.95 -7.12 -21.18
CA ARG A 121 -3.03 -7.75 -21.96
C ARG A 121 -3.16 -9.24 -21.66
N ALA A 122 -2.03 -9.95 -21.55
CA ALA A 122 -2.02 -11.37 -21.18
C ALA A 122 -2.53 -11.58 -19.75
N TYR A 123 -2.10 -10.72 -18.81
CA TYR A 123 -2.56 -10.74 -17.43
C TYR A 123 -4.08 -10.55 -17.32
N ILE A 124 -4.63 -9.51 -17.96
CA ILE A 124 -6.07 -9.20 -17.98
C ILE A 124 -6.86 -10.35 -18.63
N ALA A 125 -6.36 -10.92 -19.72
CA ALA A 125 -7.03 -12.03 -20.41
C ALA A 125 -7.15 -13.30 -19.55
N ASN A 126 -6.24 -13.51 -18.59
CA ASN A 126 -6.34 -14.62 -17.64
C ASN A 126 -7.47 -14.42 -16.61
N ASN A 127 -7.91 -13.18 -16.38
CA ASN A 127 -9.03 -12.81 -15.48
C ASN A 127 -8.96 -13.43 -14.07
N ASP A 128 -7.75 -13.69 -13.59
CA ASP A 128 -7.49 -14.30 -12.28
C ASP A 128 -7.20 -13.21 -11.24
N GLY A 129 -6.26 -12.31 -11.55
CA GLY A 129 -5.91 -11.21 -10.64
C GLY A 129 -5.14 -11.65 -9.39
N SER A 130 -5.03 -12.96 -9.08
CA SER A 130 -4.36 -13.43 -7.86
C SER A 130 -2.84 -13.30 -7.88
N VAL A 131 -2.24 -13.26 -9.08
CA VAL A 131 -0.78 -13.12 -9.24
C VAL A 131 -0.34 -11.66 -9.30
N SER A 132 0.91 -11.39 -8.97
CA SER A 132 1.47 -10.03 -8.98
C SER A 132 1.39 -9.39 -10.37
N LEU A 133 1.12 -8.09 -10.40
CA LEU A 133 1.10 -7.29 -11.63
C LEU A 133 2.44 -7.34 -12.38
N PRO A 134 2.41 -7.25 -13.73
CA PRO A 134 3.62 -7.03 -14.50
C PRO A 134 4.35 -5.76 -14.05
N SER A 135 5.68 -5.78 -14.02
CA SER A 135 6.49 -4.62 -13.64
C SER A 135 6.41 -3.52 -14.69
N SER A 136 6.09 -2.30 -14.24
CA SER A 136 6.12 -1.09 -15.07
C SER A 136 7.54 -0.80 -15.57
N PRO A 137 7.68 -0.24 -16.79
CA PRO A 137 8.92 0.40 -17.22
C PRO A 137 9.29 1.55 -16.28
N GLU A 138 10.58 1.77 -16.06
CA GLU A 138 11.08 3.01 -15.46
C GLU A 138 10.99 4.14 -16.50
N VAL A 139 10.60 5.33 -16.03
CA VAL A 139 10.35 6.55 -16.84
C VAL A 139 11.64 7.28 -17.20
#